data_AF-A0A366MUN2-F1
#
_entry.id   AF-A0A366MUN2-F1
#
_cell.length_a   1.000
_cell.length_b   1.000
_cell.length_c   1.000
_cell.angle_alpha   90.00
_cell.angle_beta   90.00
_cell.angle_gamma   90.00
#
_symmetry.space_group_name_H-M   'P 1'
#
loop_
_entity.id
_entity.type
_entity.pdbx_description
1 polymer ?
#
loop_
_entity_poly.entity_id
_entity_poly.type
_entity_poly.pdbx_seq_one_letter_code
_entity_poly.pdbx_strand_id
1 'polypeptide(L)'
;MNKKRLVVAFSGPSNSGKTTAIVRVATILQDSGFKVCIIKHDPKDKAMFDREGKDSFKFSQTGADVAVVSPNKTTVFKKSTSSVDDMIDIFGDFDYLLVEGLKTLELPRISIFRNKLDESYFSVTDALAIDETINKKDIPKSLDILDLNDPLQIIEWIDKNAKRV
;
A
#
# COMPACT_ATOMS: atom_id res chain seq x y z
N MET A 1 17.45 17.46 -3.03
CA MET A 1 16.20 17.54 -2.23
C MET A 1 16.27 16.49 -1.14
N ASN A 2 15.94 16.81 0.11
CA ASN A 2 15.88 15.81 1.18
C ASN A 2 14.84 14.75 0.82
N LYS A 3 15.23 13.48 0.81
CA LYS A 3 14.33 12.36 0.50
C LYS A 3 13.21 12.31 1.55
N LYS A 4 11.98 12.06 1.09
CA LYS A 4 10.82 11.99 1.98
C LYS A 4 10.84 10.71 2.82
N ARG A 5 11.12 9.56 2.21
CA ARG A 5 11.11 8.22 2.84
C ARG A 5 9.91 8.03 3.77
N LEU A 6 8.71 8.21 3.23
CA LEU A 6 7.45 8.12 3.96
C LEU A 6 6.79 6.75 3.76
N VAL A 7 6.28 6.19 4.85
CA VAL A 7 5.59 4.89 4.87
C VAL A 7 4.18 5.08 5.42
N VAL A 8 3.19 4.61 4.68
CA VAL A 8 1.77 4.71 5.04
C VAL A 8 1.04 3.42 4.67
N ALA A 9 0.08 3.02 5.49
CA ALA A 9 -0.76 1.86 5.24
C ALA A 9 -2.14 2.26 4.73
N PHE A 10 -2.70 1.41 3.87
CA PHE A 10 -4.05 1.50 3.34
C PHE A 10 -4.84 0.26 3.73
N SER A 11 -6.04 0.47 4.25
CA SER A 11 -6.93 -0.63 4.61
C SER A 11 -8.39 -0.32 4.29
N GLY A 12 -9.29 -1.26 4.62
CA GLY A 12 -10.71 -1.18 4.30
C GLY A 12 -11.28 -2.49 3.75
N PRO A 13 -12.61 -2.62 3.68
CA PRO A 13 -13.31 -3.83 3.22
C PRO A 13 -12.96 -4.21 1.78
N SER A 14 -13.16 -5.47 1.40
CA SER A 14 -13.07 -5.88 -0.02
C SER A 14 -13.98 -5.00 -0.88
N ASN A 15 -13.53 -4.69 -2.10
CA ASN A 15 -14.24 -3.82 -3.05
C ASN A 15 -14.50 -2.37 -2.58
N SER A 16 -13.84 -1.89 -1.52
CA SER A 16 -13.97 -0.49 -1.09
C SER A 16 -13.26 0.53 -1.98
N GLY A 17 -12.47 0.08 -2.96
CA GLY A 17 -11.70 0.96 -3.85
C GLY A 17 -10.25 1.22 -3.42
N LYS A 18 -9.73 0.51 -2.40
CA LYS A 18 -8.32 0.58 -1.95
C LYS A 18 -7.30 0.60 -3.07
N THR A 19 -7.29 -0.46 -3.88
CA THR A 19 -6.31 -0.60 -4.95
C THR A 19 -6.43 0.54 -5.96
N THR A 20 -7.65 1.00 -6.27
CA THR A 20 -7.87 2.16 -7.14
C THR A 20 -7.30 3.45 -6.55
N ALA A 21 -7.51 3.70 -5.26
CA ALA A 21 -6.96 4.89 -4.60
C ALA A 21 -5.44 4.85 -4.54
N ILE A 22 -4.85 3.71 -4.18
CA ILE A 22 -3.38 3.51 -4.16
C ILE A 22 -2.79 3.74 -5.55
N VAL A 23 -3.41 3.20 -6.59
CA VAL A 23 -2.96 3.41 -7.99
C VAL A 23 -3.00 4.90 -8.35
N ARG A 24 -4.11 5.60 -8.07
CA ARG A 24 -4.22 7.05 -8.36
C ARG A 24 -3.16 7.86 -7.63
N VAL A 25 -2.95 7.59 -6.34
CA VAL A 25 -1.92 8.25 -5.52
C VAL A 25 -0.53 7.96 -6.07
N ALA A 26 -0.21 6.69 -6.35
CA ALA A 26 1.09 6.30 -6.87
C ALA A 26 1.40 6.95 -8.21
N THR A 27 0.42 6.99 -9.14
CA THR A 27 0.56 7.64 -10.44
C THR A 27 0.88 9.13 -10.29
N ILE A 28 0.12 9.87 -9.48
CA ILE A 28 0.36 11.30 -9.28
C ILE A 28 1.75 11.57 -8.68
N LEU A 29 2.16 10.77 -7.70
CA LEU A 29 3.48 10.89 -7.09
C LEU A 29 4.61 10.60 -8.10
N GLN A 30 4.45 9.55 -8.92
CA GLN A 30 5.42 9.19 -9.96
C GLN A 30 5.50 10.26 -11.06
N ASP A 31 4.37 10.79 -11.51
CA ASP A 31 4.30 11.89 -12.48
C ASP A 31 4.95 13.18 -11.94
N SER A 32 4.99 13.33 -10.61
CA SER A 32 5.69 14.40 -9.90
C SER A 32 7.18 14.12 -9.67
N GLY A 33 7.71 13.00 -10.19
CA GLY A 33 9.13 12.63 -10.11
C GLY A 33 9.55 11.88 -8.85
N PHE A 34 8.60 11.46 -8.00
CA PHE A 34 8.92 10.70 -6.79
C PHE A 34 9.08 9.20 -7.06
N LYS A 35 9.98 8.55 -6.32
CA LYS A 35 10.12 7.09 -6.32
C LYS A 35 9.09 6.46 -5.39
N VAL A 36 8.19 5.66 -5.95
CA VAL A 36 7.10 5.01 -5.20
C VAL A 36 7.27 3.50 -5.19
N CYS A 37 7.20 2.91 -4.00
CA CYS A 37 7.14 1.47 -3.77
C CYS A 37 5.77 1.09 -3.21
N ILE A 38 5.29 -0.12 -3.54
CA ILE A 38 4.00 -0.62 -3.07
C ILE A 38 4.20 -2.03 -2.52
N ILE A 39 3.76 -2.25 -1.28
CA ILE A 39 3.65 -3.57 -0.67
C ILE A 39 2.18 -3.94 -0.65
N LYS A 40 1.85 -5.12 -1.16
CA LYS A 40 0.51 -5.70 -0.98
C LYS A 40 0.65 -6.94 -0.10
N HIS A 41 -0.03 -6.92 1.05
CA HIS A 41 -0.13 -8.10 1.88
C HIS A 41 -1.31 -8.97 1.45
N ASP A 42 -1.00 -10.20 1.03
CA ASP A 42 -2.00 -11.18 0.64
C ASP A 42 -2.09 -12.31 1.67
N PRO A 43 -2.98 -12.19 2.68
CA PRO A 43 -3.11 -13.20 3.73
C PRO A 43 -3.64 -14.55 3.22
N LYS A 44 -4.14 -14.64 1.98
CA LYS A 44 -4.70 -15.86 1.41
C LYS A 44 -3.78 -16.52 0.38
N ASP A 45 -2.59 -15.97 0.17
CA ASP A 45 -1.58 -16.49 -0.77
C ASP A 45 -2.16 -16.79 -2.18
N LYS A 46 -2.91 -15.84 -2.72
CA LYS A 46 -3.59 -15.93 -4.03
C LYS A 46 -2.86 -15.15 -5.13
N ALA A 47 -1.97 -14.24 -4.77
CA ALA A 47 -1.27 -13.38 -5.69
C ALA A 47 -0.26 -14.18 -6.51
N MET A 48 -0.47 -14.22 -7.83
CA MET A 48 0.46 -14.82 -8.78
C MET A 48 1.05 -13.74 -9.67
N PHE A 49 2.37 -13.57 -9.62
CA PHE A 49 3.11 -12.62 -10.46
C PHE A 49 3.83 -13.27 -11.63
N ASP A 50 4.04 -14.59 -11.59
CA ASP A 50 4.63 -15.36 -12.69
C ASP A 50 3.59 -16.25 -13.38
N ARG A 51 3.95 -16.78 -14.56
CA ARG A 51 3.10 -17.68 -15.35
C ARG A 51 3.68 -19.09 -15.38
N GLU A 52 2.81 -20.07 -15.20
CA GLU A 52 3.16 -21.48 -15.32
C GLU A 52 3.78 -21.79 -16.69
N GLY A 53 4.78 -22.67 -16.69
CA GLY A 53 5.50 -23.11 -17.90
C GLY A 53 6.72 -22.26 -18.29
N LYS A 54 7.00 -21.14 -17.63
CA LYS A 54 8.25 -20.36 -17.82
C LYS A 54 9.39 -20.92 -16.98
N ASP A 55 10.63 -20.64 -17.38
CA ASP A 55 11.81 -21.10 -16.63
C ASP A 55 11.90 -20.46 -15.24
N SER A 56 11.51 -19.18 -15.13
CA SER A 56 11.38 -18.49 -13.84
C SER A 56 10.39 -19.20 -12.89
N PHE A 57 9.28 -19.72 -13.43
CA PHE A 57 8.33 -20.50 -12.66
C PHE A 57 8.97 -21.81 -12.17
N LYS A 58 9.65 -22.55 -13.06
CA LYS A 58 10.37 -23.79 -12.68
C LYS A 58 11.43 -23.53 -11.61
N PHE A 59 12.23 -22.46 -11.74
CA PHE A 59 13.21 -22.07 -10.72
C PHE A 59 12.54 -21.79 -9.38
N SER A 60 11.41 -21.07 -9.38
CA SER A 60 10.67 -20.78 -8.15
C SER A 60 10.14 -22.03 -7.45
N GLN A 61 9.95 -23.16 -8.16
CA GLN A 61 9.50 -24.42 -7.54
C GLN A 61 10.62 -25.19 -6.83
N THR A 62 11.89 -24.84 -7.06
CA THR A 62 13.04 -25.55 -6.47
C THR A 62 13.21 -25.32 -4.96
N GLY A 63 12.53 -24.32 -4.41
CA GLY A 63 12.76 -23.87 -3.03
C GLY A 63 13.90 -22.85 -2.87
N ALA A 64 14.62 -22.53 -3.94
CA ALA A 64 15.59 -21.45 -3.93
C ALA A 64 14.91 -20.08 -3.96
N ASP A 65 15.61 -19.07 -3.45
CA ASP A 65 15.33 -17.68 -3.80
C ASP A 65 15.79 -17.43 -5.25
N VAL A 66 14.94 -16.75 -6.03
CA VAL A 66 15.15 -16.58 -7.48
C VAL A 66 15.06 -15.12 -7.84
N ALA A 67 16.01 -14.64 -8.65
CA ALA A 67 15.96 -13.33 -9.26
C ALA A 67 15.96 -13.44 -10.79
N VAL A 68 15.07 -12.71 -11.44
CA VAL A 68 15.06 -12.51 -12.90
C VAL A 68 15.43 -11.06 -13.17
N VAL A 69 16.60 -10.84 -13.76
CA VAL A 69 17.12 -9.50 -14.09
C VAL A 69 16.94 -9.24 -15.58
N SER A 70 16.32 -8.12 -15.91
CA SER A 70 16.10 -7.62 -17.27
C SER A 70 16.60 -6.18 -17.37
N PRO A 71 16.82 -5.62 -18.58
CA PRO A 71 17.36 -4.27 -18.74
C PRO A 71 16.63 -3.17 -17.95
N ASN A 72 15.31 -3.31 -17.78
CA ASN A 72 14.45 -2.31 -17.13
C ASN A 72 13.67 -2.83 -15.91
N LYS A 73 13.92 -4.08 -15.47
CA LYS A 73 13.12 -4.72 -14.42
C LYS A 73 13.88 -5.83 -13.73
N THR A 74 13.73 -5.89 -12.42
CA THR A 74 14.12 -7.06 -11.62
C THR A 74 12.89 -7.63 -10.95
N THR A 75 12.70 -8.94 -11.05
CA THR A 75 11.69 -9.69 -10.29
C THR A 75 12.42 -10.58 -9.30
N VAL A 76 12.01 -10.57 -8.02
CA VAL A 76 12.58 -11.42 -6.97
C VAL A 76 11.47 -12.30 -6.38
N PHE A 77 11.74 -13.59 -6.28
CA PHE A 77 10.92 -14.56 -5.55
C PHE A 77 11.72 -15.00 -4.31
N LYS A 78 11.22 -14.67 -3.13
CA LYS A 78 11.74 -15.17 -1.85
C LYS A 78 10.82 -16.24 -1.29
N LYS A 79 11.38 -17.32 -0.74
CA LYS A 79 10.58 -18.38 -0.09
C LYS A 79 10.19 -18.09 1.34
N SER A 80 10.96 -17.26 2.03
CA SER A 80 10.62 -16.79 3.36
C SER A 80 9.68 -15.59 3.31
N THR A 81 8.81 -15.47 4.31
CA THR A 81 8.09 -14.22 4.59
C THR A 81 9.09 -13.09 4.87
N SER A 82 8.77 -11.87 4.43
CA SER A 82 9.55 -10.65 4.72
C SER A 82 8.66 -9.66 5.48
N SER A 83 9.23 -8.99 6.47
CA SER A 83 8.61 -7.88 7.18
C SER A 83 8.59 -6.62 6.30
N VAL A 84 7.89 -5.56 6.74
CA VAL A 84 7.96 -4.26 6.04
C VAL A 84 9.35 -3.66 6.12
N ASP A 85 10.05 -3.83 7.23
CA ASP A 85 11.43 -3.33 7.39
C ASP A 85 12.39 -4.06 6.44
N ASP A 86 12.26 -5.39 6.29
CA ASP A 86 13.03 -6.14 5.28
C ASP A 86 12.76 -5.61 3.85
N MET A 87 11.51 -5.25 3.56
CA MET A 87 11.14 -4.70 2.25
C MET A 87 11.66 -3.28 2.04
N ILE A 88 11.73 -2.46 3.08
CA ILE A 88 12.33 -1.12 3.05
C ILE A 88 13.81 -1.24 2.65
N ASP A 89 14.52 -2.21 3.21
CA ASP A 89 15.92 -2.48 2.89
C ASP A 89 16.09 -3.01 1.46
N ILE A 90 15.22 -3.92 1.02
CA ILE A 90 15.24 -4.48 -0.35
C ILE A 90 14.96 -3.41 -1.41
N PHE A 91 13.96 -2.55 -1.20
CA PHE A 91 13.66 -1.48 -2.16
C PHE A 91 14.72 -0.38 -2.13
N GLY A 92 15.34 -0.15 -0.97
CA GLY A 92 16.40 0.83 -0.78
C GLY A 92 15.92 2.26 -1.03
N ASP A 93 16.15 2.76 -2.25
CA ASP A 93 15.92 4.15 -2.61
C ASP A 93 14.48 4.42 -3.07
N PHE A 94 13.67 5.00 -2.18
CA PHE A 94 12.31 5.45 -2.45
C PHE A 94 11.96 6.73 -1.68
N ASP A 95 10.92 7.44 -2.14
CA ASP A 95 10.32 8.58 -1.45
C ASP A 95 9.04 8.20 -0.70
N TYR A 96 8.25 7.29 -1.27
CA TYR A 96 7.00 6.79 -0.68
C TYR A 96 6.90 5.27 -0.74
N LEU A 97 6.48 4.65 0.36
CA LEU A 97 6.12 3.24 0.46
C LEU A 97 4.67 3.12 0.88
N LEU A 98 3.83 2.62 -0.03
CA LEU A 98 2.40 2.45 0.17
C LEU A 98 2.11 0.98 0.50
N VAL A 99 1.53 0.70 1.67
CA VAL A 99 1.27 -0.67 2.13
C VAL A 99 -0.23 -0.98 2.05
N GLU A 100 -0.67 -1.83 1.12
CA GLU A 100 -2.03 -2.34 1.08
C GLU A 100 -2.18 -3.54 2.05
N GLY A 101 -2.98 -3.37 3.10
CA GLY A 101 -3.32 -4.43 4.06
C GLY A 101 -2.61 -4.31 5.43
N LEU A 102 -2.34 -5.47 6.04
CA LEU A 102 -1.66 -5.61 7.35
C LEU A 102 -2.25 -4.75 8.48
N LYS A 103 -3.46 -5.08 8.96
CA LYS A 103 -4.13 -4.34 10.04
C LYS A 103 -3.31 -4.23 11.33
N THR A 104 -2.38 -5.16 11.56
CA THR A 104 -1.57 -5.26 12.78
C THR A 104 -0.30 -4.42 12.76
N LEU A 105 0.04 -3.80 11.62
CA LEU A 105 1.20 -2.91 11.57
C LEU A 105 0.87 -1.55 12.18
N GLU A 106 1.74 -1.12 13.08
CA GLU A 106 1.78 0.23 13.65
C GLU A 106 2.37 1.22 12.63
N LEU A 107 1.57 1.51 11.61
CA LEU A 107 1.85 2.53 10.61
C LEU A 107 0.67 3.48 10.53
N PRO A 108 0.90 4.79 10.29
CA PRO A 108 -0.16 5.72 9.95
C PRO A 108 -1.01 5.15 8.83
N ARG A 109 -2.32 5.15 9.02
CA ARG A 109 -3.24 4.36 8.19
C ARG A 109 -4.42 5.15 7.69
N ILE A 110 -4.62 5.01 6.38
CA ILE A 110 -5.81 5.48 5.68
C ILE A 110 -6.73 4.29 5.41
N SER A 111 -7.95 4.33 5.95
CA SER A 111 -8.96 3.31 5.66
C SER A 111 -9.99 3.82 4.66
N ILE A 112 -10.24 3.02 3.63
CA ILE A 112 -11.10 3.40 2.50
C ILE A 112 -12.46 2.75 2.65
N PHE A 113 -13.50 3.57 2.60
CA PHE A 113 -14.89 3.15 2.75
C PHE A 113 -15.79 3.77 1.68
N ARG A 114 -16.75 2.95 1.22
CA ARG A 114 -17.87 3.30 0.36
C ARG A 114 -19.07 2.49 0.79
N ASN A 115 -20.26 3.03 0.64
CA ASN A 115 -21.59 2.49 0.96
C ASN A 115 -21.86 2.21 2.43
N LYS A 116 -20.91 1.60 3.14
CA LYS A 116 -21.05 1.20 4.54
C LYS A 116 -19.72 1.30 5.28
N LEU A 117 -19.77 1.84 6.50
CA LEU A 117 -18.67 1.82 7.46
C LEU A 117 -18.50 0.44 8.10
N ASP A 118 -17.26 0.08 8.41
CA ASP A 118 -16.93 -1.07 9.24
C ASP A 118 -16.09 -0.58 10.42
N GLU A 119 -16.74 -0.50 11.58
CA GLU A 119 -16.16 0.04 12.81
C GLU A 119 -14.96 -0.79 13.29
N SER A 120 -14.82 -2.05 12.84
CA SER A 120 -13.66 -2.90 13.18
C SER A 120 -12.33 -2.36 12.66
N TYR A 121 -12.34 -1.33 11.80
CA TYR A 121 -11.15 -0.66 11.31
C TYR A 121 -10.80 0.62 12.10
N PHE A 122 -11.72 1.18 12.90
CA PHE A 122 -11.54 2.51 13.50
C PHE A 122 -10.36 2.54 14.48
N SER A 123 -10.13 1.47 15.23
CA SER A 123 -9.05 1.37 16.21
C SER A 123 -7.64 1.34 15.61
N VAL A 124 -7.51 1.06 14.31
CA VAL A 124 -6.23 0.97 13.60
C VAL A 124 -6.08 2.03 12.51
N THR A 125 -7.04 2.95 12.42
CA THR A 125 -7.12 3.97 11.36
C THR A 125 -6.81 5.33 11.95
N ASP A 126 -6.07 6.15 11.22
CA ASP A 126 -5.84 7.55 11.54
C ASP A 126 -6.70 8.47 10.67
N ALA A 127 -6.92 8.09 9.41
CA ALA A 127 -7.77 8.80 8.46
C ALA A 127 -8.74 7.89 7.71
N LEU A 128 -9.98 8.32 7.52
CA LEU A 128 -10.94 7.69 6.62
C LEU A 128 -11.03 8.45 5.30
N ALA A 129 -10.70 7.76 4.20
CA ALA A 129 -11.03 8.23 2.85
C ALA A 129 -12.40 7.69 2.44
N ILE A 130 -13.37 8.57 2.27
CA ILE A 130 -14.78 8.24 2.00
C ILE A 130 -15.30 8.94 0.75
N ASP A 131 -16.33 8.38 0.13
CA ASP A 131 -17.13 9.05 -0.89
C ASP A 131 -18.45 9.59 -0.30
N GLU A 132 -19.29 10.16 -1.16
CA GLU A 132 -20.58 10.75 -0.81
C GLU A 132 -21.59 9.77 -0.21
N THR A 133 -21.37 8.47 -0.35
CA THR A 133 -22.30 7.44 0.16
C THR A 133 -22.14 7.20 1.66
N ILE A 134 -21.08 7.72 2.28
CA ILE A 134 -20.83 7.62 3.71
C ILE A 134 -21.26 8.91 4.42
N ASN A 135 -22.08 8.77 5.46
CA ASN A 135 -22.45 9.88 6.31
C ASN A 135 -21.33 10.21 7.31
N LYS A 136 -20.72 11.39 7.17
CA LYS A 136 -19.63 11.89 8.03
C LYS A 136 -19.97 11.93 9.52
N LYS A 137 -21.27 12.00 9.88
CA LYS A 137 -21.71 12.02 11.30
C LYS A 137 -21.47 10.70 12.02
N ASP A 138 -21.33 9.61 11.28
CA ASP A 138 -21.14 8.26 11.81
C ASP A 138 -19.65 7.94 12.03
N ILE A 139 -18.76 8.89 11.75
CA ILE A 139 -17.31 8.75 11.89
C ILE A 139 -16.86 9.37 13.23
N PRO A 140 -16.03 8.68 14.03
CA PRO A 140 -15.45 9.24 15.24
C PRO A 140 -14.67 10.53 14.97
N LYS A 141 -14.84 11.54 15.84
CA LYS A 141 -14.17 12.84 15.71
C LYS A 141 -12.64 12.79 15.81
N SER A 142 -12.09 11.68 16.32
CA SER A 142 -10.64 11.45 16.41
C SER A 142 -10.01 11.10 15.07
N LEU A 143 -10.79 10.78 14.05
CA LEU A 143 -10.31 10.34 12.74
C LEU A 143 -10.39 11.49 11.74
N ASP A 144 -9.32 11.68 10.99
CA ASP A 144 -9.33 12.62 9.87
C ASP A 144 -10.27 12.10 8.78
N ILE A 145 -11.01 12.99 8.13
CA ILE A 145 -11.93 12.65 7.05
C ILE A 145 -11.37 13.22 5.75
N LEU A 146 -11.08 12.33 4.81
CA LEU A 146 -10.58 12.64 3.47
C LEU A 146 -11.65 12.31 2.43
N ASP A 147 -11.65 13.08 1.34
CA ASP A 147 -12.42 12.80 0.14
C ASP A 147 -11.67 11.77 -0.72
N LEU A 148 -12.27 10.59 -0.85
CA LEU A 148 -11.74 9.48 -1.65
C LEU A 148 -11.61 9.83 -3.14
N ASN A 149 -12.39 10.79 -3.62
CA ASN A 149 -12.36 11.23 -5.00
C ASN A 149 -11.30 12.31 -5.27
N ASP A 150 -10.65 12.83 -4.22
CA ASP A 150 -9.52 13.77 -4.26
C ASP A 150 -8.20 13.12 -3.79
N PRO A 151 -7.42 12.49 -4.71
CA PRO A 151 -6.14 11.91 -4.38
C PRO A 151 -5.09 12.92 -3.90
N LEU A 152 -5.22 14.22 -4.23
CA LEU A 152 -4.26 15.22 -3.78
C LEU A 152 -4.41 15.44 -2.29
N GLN A 153 -5.65 15.47 -1.77
CA GLN A 153 -5.89 15.53 -0.34
C GLN A 153 -5.32 14.31 0.40
N ILE A 154 -5.39 13.12 -0.21
CA ILE A 154 -4.77 11.90 0.34
C ILE A 154 -3.25 12.08 0.40
N ILE A 155 -2.61 12.59 -0.65
CA ILE A 155 -1.16 12.85 -0.70
C ILE A 155 -0.75 13.89 0.35
N GLU A 156 -1.51 14.97 0.50
CA GLU A 156 -1.25 15.99 1.53
C GLU A 156 -1.31 15.42 2.94
N TRP A 157 -2.26 14.51 3.19
CA TRP A 157 -2.35 13.82 4.46
C TRP A 157 -1.14 12.91 4.69
N ILE A 158 -0.72 12.15 3.67
CA ILE A 158 0.49 11.31 3.73
C ILE A 158 1.71 12.15 4.05
N ASP A 159 1.90 13.29 3.39
CA ASP A 159 3.04 14.17 3.59
C ASP A 159 3.16 14.70 5.03
N LYS A 160 2.03 14.89 5.71
CA LYS A 160 1.97 15.41 7.07
C LYS A 160 2.09 14.31 8.13
N ASN A 161 1.53 13.13 7.86
CA ASN A 161 1.26 12.13 8.91
C ASN A 161 1.99 10.80 8.72
N ALA A 162 2.51 10.50 7.53
CA ALA A 162 3.18 9.22 7.29
C ALA A 162 4.48 9.07 8.10
N LYS A 163 4.84 7.81 8.41
CA LYS A 163 6.05 7.50 9.18
C LYS A 163 7.27 7.76 8.30
N ARG A 164 8.25 8.50 8.81
CA ARG A 164 9.55 8.67 8.16
C ARG A 164 10.49 7.54 8.56
N VAL A 165 11.19 6.95 7.58
CA VAL A 165 12.16 5.84 7.75
C VAL A 165 13.49 6.10 7.04
#